data_AF-J3RV87-F1
#
_entry.id   AF-J3RV87-F1
#
_cell.length_a   1.000
_cell.length_b   1.000
_cell.length_c   1.000
_cell.angle_alpha   90.00
_cell.angle_beta   90.00
_cell.angle_gamma   90.00
#
_symmetry.space_group_name_H-M   'P 1'
#
loop_
_entity.id
_entity.type
_entity.pdbx_description
1 polymer ?
#
loop_
_entity_poly.entity_id
_entity_poly.type
_entity_poly.pdbx_seq_one_letter_code
_entity_poly.pdbx_strand_id
1 'polypeptide(L)'
;QGSNTAQQTLGGDMVEVMNALRPDAMTGHWEFTYGADRVMELVESLPFAFLGSNIYDAEWNEPAFEAYKIYDKGGVRVAVVGQAFPYTPIANPRWMFPNWSFGIREEDIAANVAAAREEGADVVVLLSHNGFDVDRKLASRVDGIDVILTGHTHDALPEPVIVDGTLVIASGSNGKFVSRVDLDVREGAVKGYAYRLIPIFSDVISPDAEVAALIDTVRAPYAEELAREIGKTDSLLYRRGNFNGTFDDLICDALISEREADIALSPGFRWGTSLLLGQSITVEDLHNATAMTYPAAYRSMMSGSLLKDILEDVGDNLFNADPYY
;
A
#
# COMPACT_ATOMS: atom_id res chain seq x y z
N GLN A 1 -2.09 6.21 -6.41
CA GLN A 1 -0.75 6.55 -6.95
C GLN A 1 -0.16 5.35 -7.68
N GLY A 2 1.01 5.48 -8.32
CA GLY A 2 1.72 4.37 -8.97
C GLY A 2 1.32 4.11 -10.42
N SER A 3 0.55 5.02 -11.04
CA SER A 3 0.19 5.02 -12.46
C SER A 3 0.24 6.45 -13.01
N ASN A 4 0.37 6.60 -14.32
CA ASN A 4 0.35 7.92 -14.97
C ASN A 4 -1.00 8.63 -14.72
N THR A 5 -2.13 7.95 -14.94
CA THR A 5 -3.46 8.54 -14.77
C THR A 5 -3.65 9.09 -13.36
N ALA A 6 -3.20 8.34 -12.34
CA ALA A 6 -3.29 8.78 -10.95
C ALA A 6 -2.37 9.97 -10.64
N GLN A 7 -1.27 10.16 -11.39
CA GLN A 7 -0.49 11.40 -11.29
C GLN A 7 -1.22 12.56 -11.96
N GLN A 8 -1.77 12.35 -13.16
CA GLN A 8 -2.45 13.40 -13.94
C GLN A 8 -3.71 13.92 -13.25
N THR A 9 -4.45 13.05 -12.55
CA THR A 9 -5.69 13.40 -11.85
C THR A 9 -5.51 13.63 -10.35
N LEU A 10 -4.25 13.62 -9.85
CA LEU A 10 -3.94 13.72 -8.43
C LEU A 10 -4.77 12.74 -7.57
N GLY A 11 -4.81 11.47 -7.99
CA GLY A 11 -5.54 10.38 -7.35
C GLY A 11 -7.05 10.29 -7.65
N GLY A 12 -7.61 11.29 -8.36
CA GLY A 12 -9.06 11.34 -8.65
C GLY A 12 -9.58 10.14 -9.45
N ASP A 13 -8.83 9.67 -10.46
CA ASP A 13 -9.16 8.48 -11.25
C ASP A 13 -9.40 7.24 -10.38
N MET A 14 -8.51 7.01 -9.42
CA MET A 14 -8.59 5.88 -8.50
C MET A 14 -9.76 6.03 -7.54
N VAL A 15 -10.05 7.24 -7.06
CA VAL A 15 -11.23 7.50 -6.23
C VAL A 15 -12.52 7.20 -7.00
N GLU A 16 -12.64 7.64 -8.25
CA GLU A 16 -13.81 7.33 -9.09
C GLU A 16 -14.03 5.82 -9.27
N VAL A 17 -12.96 5.09 -9.60
CA VAL A 17 -13.04 3.63 -9.79
C VAL A 17 -13.31 2.90 -8.46
N MET A 18 -12.69 3.34 -7.35
CA MET A 18 -12.93 2.75 -6.03
C MET A 18 -14.35 3.02 -5.52
N ASN A 19 -14.93 4.16 -5.85
CA ASN A 19 -16.33 4.46 -5.56
C ASN A 19 -17.28 3.50 -6.28
N ALA A 20 -16.96 3.09 -7.51
CA ALA A 20 -17.71 2.07 -8.23
C ALA A 20 -17.47 0.65 -7.67
N LEU A 21 -16.25 0.35 -7.22
CA LEU A 21 -15.91 -0.92 -6.57
C LEU A 21 -16.63 -1.09 -5.22
N ARG A 22 -16.88 0.01 -4.50
CA ARG A 22 -17.60 0.07 -3.22
C ARG A 22 -16.95 -0.78 -2.10
N PRO A 23 -15.68 -0.54 -1.72
CA PRO A 23 -15.15 -1.10 -0.49
C PRO A 23 -15.91 -0.54 0.72
N ASP A 24 -15.88 -1.24 1.86
CA ASP A 24 -16.44 -0.73 3.11
C ASP A 24 -15.47 0.27 3.79
N ALA A 25 -14.16 0.03 3.70
CA ALA A 25 -13.12 0.87 4.29
C ALA A 25 -11.76 0.78 3.56
N MET A 26 -10.92 1.80 3.74
CA MET A 26 -9.51 1.81 3.36
C MET A 26 -8.63 2.46 4.45
N THR A 27 -7.31 2.30 4.35
CA THR A 27 -6.31 3.06 5.10
C THR A 27 -5.21 3.56 4.13
N GLY A 28 -4.29 4.40 4.60
CA GLY A 28 -3.39 5.18 3.73
C GLY A 28 -1.89 4.90 3.87
N HIS A 29 -1.15 5.21 2.81
CA HIS A 29 0.31 5.35 2.81
C HIS A 29 0.76 6.28 1.68
N TRP A 30 0.71 5.78 0.44
CA TRP A 30 1.15 6.51 -0.74
C TRP A 30 0.19 7.65 -1.11
N GLU A 31 -1.04 7.58 -0.63
CA GLU A 31 -2.07 8.62 -0.74
C GLU A 31 -1.57 9.96 -0.18
N PHE A 32 -0.81 9.94 0.92
CA PHE A 32 -0.30 11.15 1.58
C PHE A 32 0.66 11.95 0.70
N THR A 33 1.24 11.34 -0.33
CA THR A 33 2.15 12.01 -1.26
C THR A 33 1.45 12.96 -2.23
N TYR A 34 0.12 12.99 -2.27
CA TYR A 34 -0.65 14.03 -2.96
C TYR A 34 -0.78 15.33 -2.15
N GLY A 35 -0.36 15.31 -0.88
CA GLY A 35 -0.44 16.45 0.03
C GLY A 35 -1.71 16.44 0.89
N ALA A 36 -1.61 16.95 2.11
CA ALA A 36 -2.67 16.89 3.12
C ALA A 36 -4.01 17.46 2.62
N ASP A 37 -4.00 18.64 1.98
CA ASP A 37 -5.21 19.29 1.47
C ASP A 37 -5.93 18.42 0.43
N ARG A 38 -5.17 17.84 -0.52
CA ARG A 38 -5.73 16.96 -1.56
C ARG A 38 -6.25 15.66 -0.97
N VAL A 39 -5.54 15.09 0.01
CA VAL A 39 -6.01 13.89 0.71
C VAL A 39 -7.33 14.17 1.42
N MET A 40 -7.44 15.28 2.15
CA MET A 40 -8.67 15.64 2.84
C MET A 40 -9.82 15.85 1.86
N GLU A 41 -9.60 16.60 0.77
CA GLU A 41 -10.60 16.79 -0.29
C GLU A 41 -11.13 15.45 -0.84
N LEU A 42 -10.22 14.51 -1.13
CA LEU A 42 -10.61 13.20 -1.64
C LEU A 42 -11.30 12.35 -0.58
N VAL A 43 -10.79 12.32 0.65
CA VAL A 43 -11.36 11.55 1.78
C VAL A 43 -12.78 12.02 2.09
N GLU A 44 -13.03 13.33 2.11
CA GLU A 44 -14.37 13.90 2.33
C GLU A 44 -15.38 13.51 1.24
N SER A 45 -14.90 13.15 0.04
CA SER A 45 -15.74 12.71 -1.08
C SER A 45 -16.04 11.20 -1.09
N LEU A 46 -15.37 10.40 -0.23
CA LEU A 46 -15.50 8.95 -0.26
C LEU A 46 -16.87 8.50 0.27
N PRO A 47 -17.57 7.59 -0.42
CA PRO A 47 -18.80 6.97 0.08
C PRO A 47 -18.52 5.84 1.08
N PHE A 48 -17.24 5.59 1.40
CA PHE A 48 -16.76 4.55 2.30
C PHE A 48 -15.74 5.11 3.29
N ALA A 49 -15.41 4.36 4.34
CA ALA A 49 -14.57 4.88 5.41
C ALA A 49 -13.09 4.98 5.03
N PHE A 50 -12.46 6.11 5.30
CA PHE A 50 -11.00 6.21 5.40
C PHE A 50 -10.63 6.17 6.89
N LEU A 51 -9.88 5.14 7.29
CA LEU A 51 -9.57 4.87 8.68
C LEU A 51 -8.08 5.00 8.97
N GLY A 52 -7.73 5.66 10.07
CA GLY A 52 -6.35 5.95 10.45
C GLY A 52 -6.20 6.21 11.95
N SER A 53 -6.21 5.15 12.75
CA SER A 53 -6.07 5.17 14.21
C SER A 53 -4.73 5.70 14.69
N ASN A 54 -3.72 5.75 13.83
CA ASN A 54 -2.36 6.18 14.18
C ASN A 54 -1.97 7.54 13.59
N ILE A 55 -2.91 8.25 12.95
CA ILE A 55 -2.65 9.55 12.34
C ILE A 55 -3.14 10.64 13.28
N TYR A 56 -2.23 11.46 13.76
CA TYR A 56 -2.53 12.52 14.73
C TYR A 56 -2.03 13.85 14.22
N ASP A 57 -2.77 14.91 14.53
CA ASP A 57 -2.28 16.27 14.40
C ASP A 57 -1.02 16.47 15.27
N ALA A 58 0.01 17.08 14.70
CA ALA A 58 1.31 17.23 15.32
C ALA A 58 1.38 18.40 16.33
N GLU A 59 0.42 19.32 16.30
CA GLU A 59 0.35 20.47 17.22
C GLU A 59 -0.37 20.08 18.51
N TRP A 60 -1.52 19.43 18.41
CA TRP A 60 -2.40 19.14 19.54
C TRP A 60 -2.40 17.68 19.97
N ASN A 61 -1.78 16.80 19.18
CA ASN A 61 -1.79 15.34 19.38
C ASN A 61 -3.21 14.79 19.52
N GLU A 62 -4.09 15.23 18.62
CA GLU A 62 -5.47 14.75 18.48
C GLU A 62 -5.59 13.84 17.24
N PRO A 63 -6.49 12.84 17.25
CA PRO A 63 -6.74 12.01 16.08
C PRO A 63 -7.14 12.84 14.86
N ALA A 64 -6.47 12.64 13.73
CA ALA A 64 -6.75 13.36 12.48
C ALA A 64 -7.83 12.66 11.63
N PHE A 65 -8.06 11.36 11.86
CA PHE A 65 -9.02 10.54 11.13
C PHE A 65 -9.79 9.61 12.08
N GLU A 66 -10.91 9.07 11.61
CA GLU A 66 -11.66 8.04 12.34
C GLU A 66 -10.77 6.80 12.55
N ALA A 67 -10.69 6.31 13.80
CA ALA A 67 -9.80 5.20 14.15
C ALA A 67 -10.37 3.85 13.70
N TYR A 68 -11.67 3.65 13.91
CA TYR A 68 -12.38 2.43 13.54
C TYR A 68 -13.84 2.69 13.23
N LYS A 69 -14.46 1.73 12.55
CA LYS A 69 -15.91 1.72 12.31
C LYS A 69 -16.47 0.32 12.48
N ILE A 70 -17.67 0.22 13.07
CA ILE A 70 -18.38 -1.05 13.27
C ILE A 70 -19.40 -1.24 12.16
N TYR A 71 -19.42 -2.44 11.57
CA TYR A 71 -20.33 -2.85 10.52
C TYR A 71 -21.17 -4.04 10.96
N ASP A 72 -22.48 -3.99 10.70
CA ASP A 72 -23.37 -5.14 10.83
C ASP A 72 -23.36 -5.97 9.53
N LYS A 73 -22.77 -7.17 9.58
CA LYS A 73 -22.66 -8.07 8.42
C LYS A 73 -23.12 -9.47 8.82
N GLY A 74 -24.20 -9.94 8.22
CA GLY A 74 -24.71 -11.31 8.48
C GLY A 74 -25.15 -11.56 9.92
N GLY A 75 -25.56 -10.53 10.67
CA GLY A 75 -25.92 -10.63 12.08
C GLY A 75 -24.73 -10.61 13.05
N VAL A 76 -23.52 -10.32 12.55
CA VAL A 76 -22.28 -10.16 13.32
C VAL A 76 -21.85 -8.70 13.27
N ARG A 77 -21.39 -8.15 14.41
CA ARG A 77 -20.82 -6.81 14.48
C ARG A 77 -19.31 -6.87 14.31
N VAL A 78 -18.81 -6.35 13.20
CA VAL A 78 -17.40 -6.37 12.82
C VAL A 78 -16.83 -4.96 12.97
N ALA A 79 -15.93 -4.76 13.92
CA ALA A 79 -15.13 -3.55 13.99
C ALA A 79 -13.94 -3.64 13.03
N VAL A 80 -13.75 -2.61 12.22
CA VAL A 80 -12.56 -2.45 11.39
C VAL A 80 -11.77 -1.28 11.94
N VAL A 81 -10.58 -1.53 12.48
CA VAL A 81 -9.62 -0.52 12.92
C VAL A 81 -8.65 -0.26 11.77
N GLY A 82 -8.46 0.99 11.37
CA GLY A 82 -7.55 1.33 10.26
C GLY A 82 -6.18 1.77 10.75
N GLN A 83 -5.12 1.22 10.18
CA GLN A 83 -3.74 1.53 10.56
C GLN A 83 -2.94 1.94 9.32
N ALA A 84 -2.64 3.25 9.21
CA ALA A 84 -1.86 3.78 8.11
C ALA A 84 -0.37 3.47 8.27
N PHE A 85 0.41 3.59 7.19
CA PHE A 85 1.85 3.27 7.27
C PHE A 85 2.58 4.16 8.30
N PRO A 86 3.20 3.58 9.33
CA PRO A 86 3.67 4.32 10.50
C PRO A 86 4.90 5.20 10.20
N TYR A 87 5.68 4.84 9.18
CA TYR A 87 6.92 5.53 8.82
C TYR A 87 6.73 6.53 7.67
N THR A 88 5.48 6.91 7.36
CA THR A 88 5.15 7.86 6.27
C THR A 88 6.01 9.14 6.28
N PRO A 89 6.30 9.79 7.44
CA PRO A 89 7.10 11.02 7.47
C PRO A 89 8.58 10.90 7.14
N ILE A 90 9.16 9.70 7.25
CA ILE A 90 10.55 9.44 6.87
C ILE A 90 10.65 8.82 5.48
N ALA A 91 9.61 8.12 5.03
CA ALA A 91 9.55 7.51 3.70
C ALA A 91 9.20 8.51 2.58
N ASN A 92 8.55 9.63 2.91
CA ASN A 92 8.05 10.60 1.94
C ASN A 92 8.38 12.05 2.35
N PRO A 93 8.39 13.02 1.41
CA PRO A 93 8.70 14.41 1.74
C PRO A 93 7.75 15.02 2.76
N ARG A 94 8.27 15.33 3.96
CA ARG A 94 7.48 15.83 5.11
C ARG A 94 6.62 17.05 4.83
N TRP A 95 7.05 17.92 3.90
CA TRP A 95 6.31 19.14 3.54
C TRP A 95 4.96 18.87 2.87
N MET A 96 4.69 17.65 2.40
CA MET A 96 3.40 17.26 1.84
C MET A 96 2.31 17.14 2.91
N PHE A 97 2.68 16.77 4.14
CA PHE A 97 1.75 16.55 5.25
C PHE A 97 2.38 17.05 6.57
N PRO A 98 2.71 18.35 6.65
CA PRO A 98 3.58 18.87 7.70
C PRO A 98 3.01 18.68 9.11
N ASN A 99 1.67 18.73 9.23
CA ASN A 99 0.93 18.72 10.48
C ASN A 99 0.52 17.31 10.93
N TRP A 100 0.86 16.24 10.20
CA TRP A 100 0.50 14.90 10.61
C TRP A 100 1.68 14.13 11.19
N SER A 101 1.41 13.41 12.27
CA SER A 101 2.30 12.43 12.88
C SER A 101 1.73 11.03 12.68
N PHE A 102 2.62 10.06 12.58
CA PHE A 102 2.33 8.66 12.34
C PHE A 102 3.20 7.83 13.30
N GLY A 103 2.81 6.59 13.54
CA GLY A 103 3.60 5.65 14.33
C GLY A 103 2.89 4.32 14.48
N ILE A 104 3.59 3.31 15.00
CA ILE A 104 2.98 2.00 15.25
C ILE A 104 1.87 2.15 16.31
N ARG A 105 2.17 2.87 17.40
CA ARG A 105 1.20 3.25 18.46
C ARG A 105 0.42 2.04 19.01
N GLU A 106 1.14 1.03 19.53
CA GLU A 106 0.53 -0.21 20.08
C GLU A 106 -0.58 0.08 21.11
N GLU A 107 -0.34 1.05 21.99
CA GLU A 107 -1.28 1.44 23.05
C GLU A 107 -2.58 2.02 22.48
N ASP A 108 -2.50 2.85 21.44
CA ASP A 108 -3.67 3.42 20.77
C ASP A 108 -4.47 2.31 20.06
N ILE A 109 -3.80 1.35 19.42
CA ILE A 109 -4.47 0.20 18.79
C ILE A 109 -5.19 -0.63 19.86
N ALA A 110 -4.52 -0.97 20.96
CA ALA A 110 -5.11 -1.73 22.05
C ALA A 110 -6.34 -1.03 22.66
N ALA A 111 -6.26 0.30 22.84
CA ALA A 111 -7.38 1.10 23.32
C ALA A 111 -8.57 1.09 22.34
N ASN A 112 -8.32 1.22 21.03
CA ASN A 112 -9.37 1.15 20.02
C ASN A 112 -10.01 -0.25 19.91
N VAL A 113 -9.21 -1.31 20.02
CA VAL A 113 -9.71 -2.69 20.08
C VAL A 113 -10.62 -2.87 21.29
N ALA A 114 -10.20 -2.42 22.48
CA ALA A 114 -10.98 -2.51 23.70
C ALA A 114 -12.29 -1.71 23.59
N ALA A 115 -12.24 -0.47 23.09
CA ALA A 115 -13.42 0.38 22.89
C ALA A 115 -14.42 -0.27 21.92
N ALA A 116 -13.96 -0.80 20.80
CA ALA A 116 -14.81 -1.49 19.83
C ALA A 116 -15.49 -2.73 20.44
N ARG A 117 -14.80 -3.48 21.31
CA ARG A 117 -15.38 -4.62 22.05
C ARG A 117 -16.42 -4.17 23.07
N GLU A 118 -16.15 -3.09 23.81
CA GLU A 118 -17.12 -2.51 24.76
C GLU A 118 -18.38 -2.01 24.05
N GLU A 119 -18.23 -1.48 22.84
CA GLU A 119 -19.34 -1.11 21.96
C GLU A 119 -20.10 -2.32 21.39
N GLY A 120 -19.62 -3.55 21.64
CA GLY A 120 -20.28 -4.81 21.29
C GLY A 120 -19.86 -5.40 19.94
N ALA A 121 -18.62 -5.18 19.50
CA ALA A 121 -18.06 -5.89 18.35
C ALA A 121 -17.78 -7.37 18.67
N ASP A 122 -18.33 -8.27 17.86
CA ASP A 122 -18.09 -9.72 17.92
C ASP A 122 -16.77 -10.10 17.25
N VAL A 123 -16.31 -9.30 16.28
CA VAL A 123 -15.05 -9.47 15.56
C VAL A 123 -14.33 -8.13 15.45
N VAL A 124 -13.02 -8.14 15.63
CA VAL A 124 -12.14 -6.98 15.40
C VAL A 124 -11.12 -7.30 14.31
N VAL A 125 -11.17 -6.51 13.23
CA VAL A 125 -10.26 -6.57 12.09
C VAL A 125 -9.35 -5.36 12.11
N LEU A 126 -8.04 -5.57 12.06
CA LEU A 126 -7.07 -4.50 11.80
C LEU A 126 -6.80 -4.43 10.29
N LEU A 127 -7.26 -3.35 9.64
CA LEU A 127 -6.94 -3.02 8.25
C LEU A 127 -5.62 -2.25 8.25
N SER A 128 -4.51 -2.95 8.05
CA SER A 128 -3.17 -2.43 8.31
C SER A 128 -2.35 -2.17 7.04
N HIS A 129 -1.61 -1.07 7.06
CA HIS A 129 -0.55 -0.77 6.12
C HIS A 129 0.82 -0.70 6.81
N ASN A 130 1.01 -1.30 8.00
CA ASN A 130 2.33 -1.34 8.66
C ASN A 130 3.36 -2.14 7.85
N GLY A 131 2.94 -3.29 7.30
CA GLY A 131 3.81 -4.27 6.67
C GLY A 131 3.85 -5.58 7.44
N PHE A 132 4.06 -6.69 6.71
CA PHE A 132 3.82 -8.04 7.22
C PHE A 132 4.57 -8.37 8.51
N ASP A 133 5.88 -8.15 8.58
CA ASP A 133 6.66 -8.49 9.78
C ASP A 133 6.34 -7.57 10.97
N VAL A 134 6.00 -6.30 10.72
CA VAL A 134 5.54 -5.35 11.75
C VAL A 134 4.19 -5.82 12.30
N ASP A 135 3.25 -6.16 11.43
CA ASP A 135 1.93 -6.66 11.82
C ASP A 135 2.01 -8.03 12.52
N ARG A 136 2.93 -8.90 12.08
CA ARG A 136 3.19 -10.19 12.75
C ARG A 136 3.68 -9.97 14.18
N LYS A 137 4.57 -9.01 14.40
CA LYS A 137 5.02 -8.64 15.74
C LYS A 137 3.89 -7.98 16.53
N LEU A 138 3.14 -7.07 15.93
CA LEU A 138 1.99 -6.40 16.57
C LEU A 138 0.95 -7.41 17.06
N ALA A 139 0.66 -8.45 16.28
CA ALA A 139 -0.28 -9.51 16.63
C ALA A 139 0.11 -10.27 17.91
N SER A 140 1.39 -10.35 18.28
CA SER A 140 1.84 -10.95 19.54
C SER A 140 1.93 -9.94 20.69
N ARG A 141 1.48 -8.71 20.48
CA ARG A 141 1.67 -7.57 21.38
C ARG A 141 0.35 -6.90 21.76
N VAL A 142 -0.65 -7.00 20.88
CA VAL A 142 -1.99 -6.44 21.07
C VAL A 142 -3.02 -7.56 21.05
N ASP A 143 -3.62 -7.81 22.21
CA ASP A 143 -4.68 -8.78 22.36
C ASP A 143 -6.02 -8.29 21.76
N GLY A 144 -6.89 -9.23 21.38
CA GLY A 144 -8.28 -8.95 21.03
C GLY A 144 -8.55 -8.67 19.54
N ILE A 145 -7.50 -8.61 18.72
CA ILE A 145 -7.59 -8.59 17.25
C ILE A 145 -7.84 -10.02 16.75
N ASP A 146 -8.85 -10.23 15.92
CA ASP A 146 -9.11 -11.55 15.32
C ASP A 146 -8.40 -11.72 13.98
N VAL A 147 -8.36 -10.66 13.17
CA VAL A 147 -7.80 -10.66 11.82
C VAL A 147 -6.99 -9.39 11.58
N ILE A 148 -5.79 -9.54 11.02
CA ILE A 148 -5.02 -8.45 10.43
C ILE A 148 -4.98 -8.65 8.92
N LEU A 149 -5.51 -7.66 8.19
CA LEU A 149 -5.36 -7.55 6.75
C LEU A 149 -4.15 -6.65 6.48
N THR A 150 -2.99 -7.24 6.23
CA THR A 150 -1.71 -6.52 6.12
C THR A 150 -1.40 -6.10 4.67
N GLY A 151 -0.96 -4.85 4.52
CA GLY A 151 -0.51 -4.23 3.27
C GLY A 151 0.99 -3.95 3.23
N HIS A 152 1.38 -2.90 2.51
CA HIS A 152 2.75 -2.34 2.37
C HIS A 152 3.85 -3.23 1.75
N THR A 153 4.01 -4.44 2.28
CA THR A 153 5.07 -5.40 1.95
C THR A 153 4.79 -6.20 0.69
N HIS A 154 3.54 -6.16 0.20
CA HIS A 154 3.09 -6.82 -1.03
C HIS A 154 3.27 -8.35 -1.00
N ASP A 155 3.30 -8.95 0.18
CA ASP A 155 3.29 -10.39 0.34
C ASP A 155 1.95 -10.98 -0.08
N ALA A 156 1.99 -12.15 -0.71
CA ALA A 156 0.82 -12.92 -1.07
C ALA A 156 0.90 -14.25 -0.32
N LEU A 157 0.05 -14.43 0.68
CA LEU A 157 0.08 -15.62 1.52
C LEU A 157 -0.98 -16.63 1.06
N PRO A 158 -0.56 -17.85 0.63
CA PRO A 158 -1.50 -18.91 0.27
C PRO A 158 -2.37 -19.38 1.45
N GLU A 159 -1.90 -19.18 2.68
CA GLU A 159 -2.62 -19.47 3.94
C GLU A 159 -2.31 -18.38 4.98
N PRO A 160 -3.22 -18.07 5.91
CA PRO A 160 -2.96 -17.07 6.95
C PRO A 160 -1.82 -17.51 7.88
N VAL A 161 -1.03 -16.56 8.36
CA VAL A 161 -0.11 -16.80 9.49
C VAL A 161 -0.87 -16.54 10.78
N ILE A 162 -0.83 -17.51 11.70
CA ILE A 162 -1.54 -17.41 12.99
C ILE A 162 -0.54 -16.99 14.06
N VAL A 163 -0.82 -15.87 14.73
CA VAL A 163 -0.03 -15.36 15.86
C VAL A 163 -0.96 -15.16 17.04
N ASP A 164 -0.77 -15.95 18.10
CA ASP A 164 -1.56 -15.88 19.33
C ASP A 164 -3.10 -15.87 19.12
N GLY A 165 -3.56 -16.59 18.09
CA GLY A 165 -4.97 -16.69 17.70
C GLY A 165 -5.42 -15.67 16.64
N THR A 166 -4.61 -14.65 16.36
CA THR A 166 -4.86 -13.65 15.31
C THR A 166 -4.49 -14.19 13.93
N LEU A 167 -5.37 -14.03 12.94
CA LEU A 167 -5.09 -14.37 11.54
C LEU A 167 -4.42 -13.20 10.82
N VAL A 168 -3.17 -13.35 10.41
CA VAL A 168 -2.43 -12.35 9.62
C VAL A 168 -2.46 -12.74 8.14
N ILE A 169 -3.09 -11.91 7.31
CA ILE A 169 -3.41 -12.19 5.91
C ILE A 169 -2.82 -11.12 5.01
N ALA A 170 -2.09 -11.53 3.96
CA ALA A 170 -1.54 -10.64 2.94
C ALA A 170 -2.04 -11.02 1.54
N SER A 171 -2.53 -10.03 0.79
CA SER A 171 -3.26 -10.23 -0.49
C SER A 171 -2.44 -9.89 -1.75
N GLY A 172 -1.12 -9.78 -1.63
CA GLY A 172 -0.24 -9.39 -2.71
C GLY A 172 -0.34 -7.91 -3.07
N SER A 173 -0.24 -7.60 -4.36
CA SER A 173 -0.28 -6.23 -4.89
C SER A 173 -0.86 -6.20 -6.30
N ASN A 174 -1.10 -4.99 -6.82
CA ASN A 174 -1.55 -4.74 -8.20
C ASN A 174 -2.86 -5.46 -8.59
N GLY A 175 -3.74 -5.74 -7.61
CA GLY A 175 -4.98 -6.48 -7.85
C GLY A 175 -4.77 -7.92 -8.32
N LYS A 176 -3.58 -8.50 -8.16
CA LYS A 176 -3.28 -9.88 -8.59
C LYS A 176 -4.07 -10.94 -7.84
N PHE A 177 -4.46 -10.63 -6.60
CA PHE A 177 -5.23 -11.53 -5.76
C PHE A 177 -6.31 -10.79 -4.98
N VAL A 178 -7.36 -11.52 -4.64
CA VAL A 178 -8.34 -11.15 -3.61
C VAL A 178 -8.34 -12.24 -2.55
N SER A 179 -8.04 -11.86 -1.31
CA SER A 179 -8.16 -12.75 -0.17
C SER A 179 -9.61 -12.82 0.29
N ARG A 180 -10.14 -14.05 0.41
CA ARG A 180 -11.45 -14.32 1.01
C ARG A 180 -11.24 -15.06 2.32
N VAL A 181 -11.71 -14.45 3.41
CA VAL A 181 -11.78 -15.08 4.73
C VAL A 181 -13.24 -15.18 5.15
N ASP A 182 -13.72 -16.40 5.35
CA ASP A 182 -15.06 -16.68 5.89
C ASP A 182 -14.89 -17.03 7.37
N LEU A 183 -15.55 -16.31 8.27
CA LEU A 183 -15.43 -16.51 9.73
C LEU A 183 -16.70 -17.17 10.30
N ASP A 184 -16.52 -18.20 11.12
CA ASP A 184 -17.59 -18.80 11.95
C ASP A 184 -17.63 -18.10 13.30
N VAL A 185 -18.61 -17.22 13.49
CA VAL A 185 -18.76 -16.41 14.71
C VAL A 185 -19.93 -16.92 15.53
N ARG A 186 -19.64 -17.34 16.77
CA ARG A 186 -20.62 -17.86 17.71
C ARG A 186 -20.32 -17.35 19.11
N GLU A 187 -21.36 -16.94 19.83
CA GLU A 187 -21.24 -16.44 21.20
C GLU A 187 -20.25 -15.26 21.32
N GLY A 188 -20.27 -14.36 20.32
CA GLY A 188 -19.41 -13.17 20.29
C GLY A 188 -17.92 -13.43 20.04
N ALA A 189 -17.54 -14.60 19.50
CA ALA A 189 -16.16 -14.95 19.22
C ALA A 189 -16.01 -15.77 17.93
N VAL A 190 -14.85 -15.63 17.28
CA VAL A 190 -14.46 -16.47 16.14
C VAL A 190 -14.14 -17.89 16.63
N LYS A 191 -14.85 -18.89 16.10
CA LYS A 191 -14.66 -20.32 16.43
C LYS A 191 -14.00 -21.13 15.32
N GLY A 192 -13.94 -20.57 14.13
CA GLY A 192 -13.32 -21.20 12.97
C GLY A 192 -13.27 -20.24 11.79
N TYR A 193 -12.50 -20.60 10.78
CA TYR A 193 -12.42 -19.84 9.53
C TYR A 193 -12.20 -20.77 8.33
N ALA A 194 -12.53 -20.26 7.15
CA ALA A 194 -12.04 -20.78 5.88
C ALA A 194 -11.34 -19.65 5.12
N TYR A 195 -10.27 -19.96 4.41
CA TYR A 195 -9.48 -18.99 3.67
C TYR A 195 -9.26 -19.42 2.23
N ARG A 196 -9.22 -18.45 1.32
CA ARG A 196 -8.73 -18.62 -0.05
C ARG A 196 -8.02 -17.36 -0.52
N LEU A 197 -6.83 -17.52 -1.09
CA LEU A 197 -6.20 -16.51 -1.93
C LEU A 197 -6.66 -16.72 -3.39
N ILE A 198 -7.49 -15.84 -3.90
CA ILE A 198 -8.11 -15.99 -5.22
C ILE A 198 -7.31 -15.18 -6.25
N PRO A 199 -6.63 -15.82 -7.22
CA PRO A 199 -5.91 -15.10 -8.27
C PRO A 199 -6.88 -14.44 -9.25
N ILE A 200 -6.55 -13.22 -9.68
CA ILE A 200 -7.32 -12.47 -10.66
C ILE A 200 -6.68 -12.63 -12.04
N PHE A 201 -7.29 -13.49 -12.86
CA PHE A 201 -6.91 -13.72 -14.25
C PHE A 201 -7.94 -13.02 -15.16
N SER A 202 -7.54 -11.89 -15.77
CA SER A 202 -8.44 -11.05 -16.58
C SER A 202 -8.89 -11.70 -17.89
N ASP A 203 -8.21 -12.75 -18.33
CA ASP A 203 -8.58 -13.58 -19.48
C ASP A 203 -9.60 -14.67 -19.13
N VAL A 204 -9.83 -14.94 -17.85
CA VAL A 204 -10.78 -15.95 -17.35
C VAL A 204 -11.98 -15.31 -16.63
N ILE A 205 -11.76 -14.21 -15.93
CA ILE A 205 -12.80 -13.50 -15.17
C ILE A 205 -13.40 -12.40 -16.04
N SER A 206 -14.71 -12.49 -16.32
CA SER A 206 -15.42 -11.44 -17.06
C SER A 206 -15.42 -10.13 -16.25
N PRO A 207 -14.92 -9.02 -16.82
CA PRO A 207 -14.98 -7.72 -16.17
C PRO A 207 -16.43 -7.27 -15.95
N ASP A 208 -16.67 -6.54 -14.86
CA ASP A 208 -17.92 -5.81 -14.69
C ASP A 208 -18.03 -4.72 -15.78
N ALA A 209 -19.14 -4.71 -16.51
CA ALA A 209 -19.28 -3.84 -17.69
C ALA A 209 -19.35 -2.35 -17.33
N GLU A 210 -19.93 -2.01 -16.18
CA GLU A 210 -20.05 -0.61 -15.74
C GLU A 210 -18.68 -0.09 -15.28
N VAL A 211 -17.96 -0.90 -14.49
CA VAL A 211 -16.61 -0.54 -14.03
C VAL A 211 -15.62 -0.48 -15.21
N ALA A 212 -15.71 -1.41 -16.16
CA ALA A 212 -14.86 -1.39 -17.35
C ALA A 212 -15.09 -0.12 -18.19
N ALA A 213 -16.35 0.26 -18.43
CA ALA A 213 -16.68 1.48 -19.17
C ALA A 213 -16.21 2.75 -18.43
N LEU A 214 -16.27 2.76 -17.09
CA LEU A 214 -15.74 3.86 -16.28
C LEU A 214 -14.21 3.96 -16.44
N ILE A 215 -13.49 2.84 -16.31
CA ILE A 215 -12.05 2.80 -16.51
C ILE A 215 -11.67 3.30 -17.91
N ASP A 216 -12.37 2.87 -18.96
CA ASP A 216 -12.15 3.35 -20.32
C ASP A 216 -12.37 4.86 -20.43
N THR A 217 -13.42 5.38 -19.80
CA THR A 217 -13.74 6.81 -19.81
C THR A 217 -12.66 7.64 -19.12
N VAL A 218 -12.23 7.22 -17.94
CA VAL A 218 -11.21 7.92 -17.13
C VAL A 218 -9.84 7.88 -17.83
N ARG A 219 -9.54 6.80 -18.55
CA ARG A 219 -8.26 6.62 -19.26
C ARG A 219 -8.25 7.23 -20.67
N ALA A 220 -9.41 7.44 -21.29
CA ALA A 220 -9.52 7.96 -22.67
C ALA A 220 -8.68 9.22 -22.95
N PRO A 221 -8.59 10.23 -22.05
CA PRO A 221 -7.77 11.42 -22.31
C PRO A 221 -6.27 11.13 -22.42
N TYR A 222 -5.80 10.01 -21.90
CA TYR A 222 -4.38 9.65 -21.81
C TYR A 222 -4.02 8.46 -22.70
N ALA A 223 -5.01 7.80 -23.32
CA ALA A 223 -4.85 6.50 -23.98
C ALA A 223 -3.76 6.49 -25.06
N GLU A 224 -3.68 7.54 -25.89
CA GLU A 224 -2.65 7.65 -26.94
C GLU A 224 -1.23 7.69 -26.35
N GLU A 225 -1.03 8.51 -25.32
CA GLU A 225 0.28 8.64 -24.68
C GLU A 225 0.66 7.37 -23.93
N LEU A 226 -0.28 6.76 -23.19
CA LEU A 226 -0.06 5.50 -22.47
C LEU A 226 0.36 4.37 -23.42
N ALA A 227 -0.26 4.28 -24.60
CA ALA A 227 0.01 3.25 -25.59
C ALA A 227 1.28 3.50 -26.43
N ARG A 228 1.91 4.68 -26.31
CA ARG A 228 3.09 5.03 -27.10
C ARG A 228 4.25 4.11 -26.75
N GLU A 229 4.69 3.33 -27.73
CA GLU A 229 5.86 2.46 -27.61
C GLU A 229 7.15 3.29 -27.56
N ILE A 230 8.00 3.00 -26.60
CA ILE A 230 9.29 3.67 -26.37
C ILE A 230 10.48 2.71 -26.49
N GLY A 231 10.22 1.42 -26.62
CA GLY A 231 11.27 0.42 -26.77
C GLY A 231 10.70 -0.99 -26.82
N LYS A 232 11.60 -1.97 -26.78
CA LYS A 232 11.26 -3.39 -26.73
C LYS A 232 12.22 -4.09 -25.79
N THR A 233 11.71 -4.99 -24.97
CA THR A 233 12.55 -5.75 -24.06
C THR A 233 13.38 -6.81 -24.81
N ASP A 234 14.63 -6.96 -24.41
CA ASP A 234 15.55 -8.03 -24.83
C ASP A 234 15.73 -9.13 -23.76
N SER A 235 15.10 -8.94 -22.60
CA SER A 235 15.13 -9.79 -21.42
C SER A 235 13.87 -9.55 -20.57
N LEU A 236 13.69 -10.31 -19.48
CA LEU A 236 12.62 -10.04 -18.51
C LEU A 236 12.96 -8.77 -17.73
N LEU A 237 12.05 -7.78 -17.72
CA LEU A 237 12.13 -6.62 -16.83
C LEU A 237 11.23 -6.82 -15.63
N TYR A 238 11.79 -6.71 -14.42
CA TYR A 238 11.04 -6.76 -13.16
C TYR A 238 11.64 -5.80 -12.13
N ARG A 239 10.81 -5.39 -11.16
CA ARG A 239 11.21 -4.44 -10.11
C ARG A 239 11.55 -5.11 -8.77
N ARG A 240 10.69 -6.03 -8.33
CA ARG A 240 10.78 -6.59 -6.98
C ARG A 240 12.00 -7.49 -6.80
N GLY A 241 12.86 -7.14 -5.86
CA GLY A 241 13.97 -7.94 -5.35
C GLY A 241 14.59 -7.26 -4.12
N ASN A 242 15.33 -8.01 -3.29
CA ASN A 242 16.00 -7.44 -2.10
C ASN A 242 17.27 -6.64 -2.47
N PHE A 243 17.89 -6.95 -3.60
CA PHE A 243 19.15 -6.34 -4.04
C PHE A 243 19.05 -5.67 -5.41
N ASN A 244 18.27 -6.24 -6.33
CA ASN A 244 18.16 -5.76 -7.71
C ASN A 244 16.82 -6.21 -8.35
N GLY A 245 16.26 -5.38 -9.23
CA GLY A 245 15.37 -5.75 -10.32
C GLY A 245 15.86 -5.21 -11.67
N THR A 246 15.77 -6.02 -12.74
CA THR A 246 16.29 -5.66 -14.08
C THR A 246 15.64 -4.42 -14.70
N PHE A 247 14.47 -3.99 -14.22
CA PHE A 247 13.90 -2.70 -14.61
C PHE A 247 14.67 -1.54 -13.95
N ASP A 248 15.06 -1.68 -12.68
CA ASP A 248 15.88 -0.68 -11.99
C ASP A 248 17.30 -0.60 -12.58
N ASP A 249 17.87 -1.71 -13.05
CA ASP A 249 19.11 -1.70 -13.84
C ASP A 249 18.98 -0.80 -15.08
N LEU A 250 17.90 -0.97 -15.86
CA LEU A 250 17.62 -0.13 -17.03
C LEU A 250 17.49 1.36 -16.69
N ILE A 251 16.81 1.68 -15.58
CA ILE A 251 16.65 3.07 -15.10
C ILE A 251 18.01 3.65 -14.69
N CYS A 252 18.80 2.90 -13.92
CA CYS A 252 20.12 3.31 -13.46
C CYS A 252 21.09 3.54 -14.63
N ASP A 253 21.11 2.63 -15.60
CA ASP A 253 21.94 2.76 -16.81
C ASP A 253 21.58 4.02 -17.61
N ALA A 254 20.29 4.31 -17.76
CA ALA A 254 19.83 5.54 -18.40
C ALA A 254 20.23 6.80 -17.62
N LEU A 255 20.17 6.77 -16.29
CA LEU A 255 20.63 7.88 -15.46
C LEU A 255 22.14 8.09 -15.59
N ILE A 256 22.94 7.03 -15.61
CA ILE A 256 24.39 7.08 -15.81
C ILE A 256 24.71 7.71 -17.18
N SER A 257 24.07 7.23 -18.25
CA SER A 257 24.34 7.70 -19.61
C SER A 257 23.87 9.14 -19.85
N GLU A 258 22.69 9.51 -19.36
CA GLU A 258 22.06 10.82 -19.64
C GLU A 258 22.43 11.93 -18.64
N ARG A 259 23.09 11.57 -17.52
CA ARG A 259 23.49 12.53 -16.47
C ARG A 259 24.99 12.53 -16.19
N GLU A 260 25.79 11.76 -16.91
CA GLU A 260 27.24 11.67 -16.71
C GLU A 260 27.59 11.35 -15.23
N ALA A 261 26.91 10.38 -14.65
CA ALA A 261 27.13 9.95 -13.27
C ALA A 261 28.00 8.69 -13.22
N ASP A 262 28.86 8.55 -12.21
CA ASP A 262 29.65 7.33 -12.00
C ASP A 262 28.83 6.19 -11.36
N ILE A 263 27.81 6.57 -10.58
CA ILE A 263 26.92 5.66 -9.84
C ILE A 263 25.50 6.23 -9.90
N ALA A 264 24.51 5.37 -10.12
CA ALA A 264 23.09 5.69 -9.98
C ALA A 264 22.46 4.85 -8.87
N LEU A 265 21.52 5.45 -8.14
CA LEU A 265 20.74 4.81 -7.08
C LEU A 265 19.26 4.87 -7.47
N SER A 266 18.63 3.72 -7.62
CA SER A 266 17.16 3.62 -7.78
C SER A 266 16.52 3.29 -6.43
N PRO A 267 15.38 3.90 -6.08
CA PRO A 267 14.64 3.51 -4.89
C PRO A 267 14.04 2.10 -5.04
N GLY A 268 14.35 1.22 -4.07
CA GLY A 268 13.89 -0.18 -4.02
C GLY A 268 12.39 -0.34 -3.68
N PHE A 269 11.52 0.33 -4.41
CA PHE A 269 10.07 0.24 -4.21
C PHE A 269 9.51 -1.12 -4.62
N ARG A 270 8.42 -1.52 -3.96
CA ARG A 270 7.75 -2.80 -4.22
C ARG A 270 6.64 -2.74 -5.27
N TRP A 271 6.18 -1.54 -5.67
CA TRP A 271 5.13 -1.36 -6.68
C TRP A 271 5.69 -1.42 -8.10
N GLY A 272 4.83 -1.57 -9.09
CA GLY A 272 5.20 -1.68 -10.51
C GLY A 272 4.97 -3.07 -11.10
N THR A 273 5.22 -3.18 -12.41
CA THR A 273 4.85 -4.34 -13.23
C THR A 273 6.08 -5.12 -13.68
N SER A 274 5.88 -6.11 -14.55
CA SER A 274 6.95 -6.86 -15.19
C SER A 274 6.67 -6.96 -16.68
N LEU A 275 7.73 -6.91 -17.49
CA LEU A 275 7.64 -7.00 -18.95
C LEU A 275 8.39 -8.24 -19.43
N LEU A 276 7.70 -9.08 -20.20
CA LEU A 276 8.27 -10.32 -20.72
C LEU A 276 9.26 -10.04 -21.84
N LEU A 277 10.12 -11.01 -22.14
CA LEU A 277 11.05 -10.97 -23.29
C LEU A 277 10.28 -10.68 -24.59
N GLY A 278 10.74 -9.67 -25.33
CA GLY A 278 10.18 -9.29 -26.62
C GLY A 278 8.86 -8.50 -26.53
N GLN A 279 8.42 -8.11 -25.34
CA GLN A 279 7.28 -7.22 -25.15
C GLN A 279 7.68 -5.78 -25.50
N SER A 280 6.77 -5.01 -26.12
CA SER A 280 6.95 -3.57 -26.27
C SER A 280 6.98 -2.90 -24.90
N ILE A 281 7.90 -1.95 -24.72
CA ILE A 281 7.92 -1.07 -23.55
C ILE A 281 7.10 0.16 -23.93
N THR A 282 6.07 0.46 -23.15
CA THR A 282 5.20 1.63 -23.37
C THR A 282 5.49 2.74 -22.35
N VAL A 283 4.95 3.94 -22.60
CA VAL A 283 4.96 5.02 -21.60
C VAL A 283 4.23 4.59 -20.32
N GLU A 284 3.14 3.83 -20.42
CA GLU A 284 2.46 3.30 -19.25
C GLU A 284 3.39 2.44 -18.39
N ASP A 285 4.21 1.59 -19.00
CA ASP A 285 5.15 0.75 -18.26
C ASP A 285 6.22 1.57 -17.54
N LEU A 286 6.72 2.63 -18.17
CA LEU A 286 7.64 3.58 -17.53
C LEU A 286 6.99 4.23 -16.30
N HIS A 287 5.75 4.70 -16.43
CA HIS A 287 5.04 5.29 -15.29
C HIS A 287 4.71 4.26 -14.22
N ASN A 288 4.35 3.03 -14.57
CA ASN A 288 4.17 1.95 -13.59
C ASN A 288 5.44 1.68 -12.78
N ALA A 289 6.63 2.04 -13.27
CA ALA A 289 7.89 1.95 -12.53
C ALA A 289 8.29 3.25 -11.81
N THR A 290 7.80 4.43 -12.25
CA THR A 290 8.36 5.74 -11.84
C THR A 290 7.32 6.80 -11.44
N ALA A 291 6.02 6.45 -11.39
CA ALA A 291 4.93 7.39 -11.15
C ALA A 291 4.80 7.88 -9.69
N MET A 292 5.78 8.66 -9.24
CA MET A 292 5.80 9.36 -7.96
C MET A 292 5.34 10.82 -8.10
N THR A 293 4.73 11.40 -7.07
CA THR A 293 4.38 12.84 -7.06
C THR A 293 5.60 13.77 -6.93
N TYR A 294 6.77 13.20 -6.64
CA TYR A 294 8.06 13.89 -6.56
C TYR A 294 9.12 13.18 -7.44
N PRO A 295 8.94 13.15 -8.78
CA PRO A 295 9.69 12.26 -9.67
C PRO A 295 11.07 12.79 -10.09
N ALA A 296 11.55 13.87 -9.46
CA ALA A 296 12.78 14.52 -9.87
C ALA A 296 14.00 13.61 -9.65
N ALA A 297 14.81 13.44 -10.68
CA ALA A 297 16.12 12.80 -10.58
C ALA A 297 17.19 13.86 -10.24
N TYR A 298 17.99 13.59 -9.20
CA TYR A 298 19.03 14.49 -8.73
C TYR A 298 20.42 13.94 -9.04
N ARG A 299 21.34 14.81 -9.47
CA ARG A 299 22.77 14.51 -9.58
C ARG A 299 23.52 15.33 -8.53
N SER A 300 24.27 14.66 -7.66
CA SER A 300 25.07 15.30 -6.62
C SER A 300 26.40 14.56 -6.45
N MET A 301 27.41 15.26 -5.93
CA MET A 301 28.67 14.64 -5.53
C MET A 301 28.50 13.99 -4.16
N MET A 302 28.93 12.74 -4.01
CA MET A 302 28.97 12.01 -2.74
C MET A 302 30.38 11.50 -2.49
N SER A 303 30.86 11.54 -1.25
CA SER A 303 32.09 10.83 -0.89
C SER A 303 31.83 9.33 -0.88
N GLY A 304 32.87 8.53 -1.13
CA GLY A 304 32.76 7.06 -1.00
C GLY A 304 32.36 6.63 0.42
N SER A 305 32.73 7.40 1.44
CA SER A 305 32.29 7.15 2.82
C SER A 305 30.79 7.36 2.99
N LEU A 306 30.23 8.46 2.47
CA LEU A 306 28.79 8.72 2.54
C LEU A 306 27.99 7.65 1.81
N LEU A 307 28.43 7.24 0.62
CA LEU A 307 27.79 6.15 -0.10
C LEU A 307 27.80 4.85 0.71
N LYS A 308 28.93 4.52 1.33
CA LYS A 308 29.01 3.34 2.21
C LYS A 308 28.04 3.46 3.38
N ASP A 309 28.03 4.59 4.07
CA ASP A 309 27.18 4.80 5.26
C ASP A 309 25.69 4.65 4.89
N ILE A 310 25.26 5.16 3.73
CA ILE A 310 23.89 4.98 3.23
C ILE A 310 23.57 3.50 2.99
N LEU A 311 24.47 2.74 2.37
CA LEU A 311 24.24 1.32 2.09
C LEU A 311 24.21 0.47 3.36
N GLU A 312 25.05 0.78 4.35
CA GLU A 312 25.04 0.12 5.66
C GLU A 312 23.76 0.43 6.42
N ASP A 313 23.31 1.69 6.44
CA ASP A 313 22.05 2.12 7.09
C ASP A 313 20.82 1.43 6.47
N VAL A 314 20.77 1.33 5.13
CA VAL A 314 19.73 0.55 4.43
C VAL A 314 19.80 -0.93 4.80
N GLY A 315 21.01 -1.49 4.89
CA GLY A 315 21.23 -2.88 5.30
C GLY A 315 20.76 -3.16 6.72
N ASP A 316 21.11 -2.29 7.67
CA ASP A 316 20.71 -2.39 9.08
C ASP A 316 19.20 -2.31 9.26
N ASN A 317 18.51 -1.52 8.43
CA ASN A 317 17.05 -1.44 8.42
C ASN A 317 16.40 -2.67 7.77
N LEU A 318 16.83 -3.04 6.55
CA LEU A 318 16.21 -4.12 5.78
C LEU A 318 16.41 -5.51 6.40
N PHE A 319 17.58 -5.74 7.02
CA PHE A 319 17.95 -7.02 7.60
C PHE A 319 17.88 -7.05 9.11
N ASN A 320 17.24 -6.05 9.73
CA ASN A 320 17.07 -6.05 11.17
C ASN A 320 16.29 -7.28 11.64
N ALA A 321 16.75 -7.90 12.73
CA ALA A 321 16.03 -9.02 13.33
C ALA A 321 14.75 -8.57 14.05
N ASP A 322 14.69 -7.31 14.47
CA ASP A 322 13.49 -6.71 15.06
C ASP A 322 12.71 -5.93 14.00
N PRO A 323 11.47 -6.36 13.64
CA PRO A 323 10.61 -5.63 12.72
C PRO A 323 10.22 -4.20 13.16
N TYR A 324 10.42 -3.83 14.42
CA TYR A 324 10.12 -2.47 14.92
C TYR A 324 11.32 -1.52 14.92
N TYR A 325 12.48 -2.00 14.46
CA TYR A 325 13.71 -1.22 14.43
C TYR A 325 13.57 0.12 13.72
#